data_AF-A0A846PP53-F1
#
_entry.id   AF-A0A846PP53-F1
#
_cell.length_a   1.000
_cell.length_b   1.000
_cell.length_c   1.000
_cell.angle_alpha   90.00
_cell.angle_beta   90.00
_cell.angle_gamma   90.00
#
_symmetry.space_group_name_H-M   'P 1'
#
loop_
_entity.id
_entity.type
_entity.pdbx_description
1 polymer ?
#
loop_
_entity_poly.entity_id
_entity_poly.type
_entity_poly.pdbx_seq_one_letter_code
_entity_poly.pdbx_strand_id
1 'polypeptide(L)'
;MSEEGLPNTISQEPVSVLFNPNAVVKKDVWEIDLIQILNLLIRILEKTEKKDLRVAGMAALSSSLIYRMKVESIFALQRAAMEKKPVHQRTDVDIELIDIPYRHESTYPVSLDELLGLLQNLIGSIANPQSRRNKQLSIEPIEPPDFQEYFISLESIIGKYEDLIMRKIATAGFGLLQDIIAELDTIDSIRCFFAILFLARDEKIDIEQVDEDIKISVIKQESTK
;
A
#
# COMPACT_ATOMS: atom_id res chain seq x y z
N MET A 1 9.78 -37.18 31.29
CA MET A 1 9.56 -36.76 29.89
C MET A 1 10.58 -35.70 29.60
N SER A 2 11.41 -35.95 28.60
CA SER A 2 12.76 -35.42 28.43
C SER A 2 12.80 -33.92 28.18
N GLU A 3 13.66 -33.21 28.92
CA GLU A 3 14.19 -31.91 28.50
C GLU A 3 15.03 -32.15 27.24
N GLU A 4 14.48 -31.86 26.07
CA GLU A 4 15.27 -31.77 24.83
C GLU A 4 16.14 -30.52 24.93
N GLY A 5 17.46 -30.75 25.02
CA GLY A 5 18.46 -29.74 25.34
C GLY A 5 18.43 -28.57 24.35
N LEU A 6 18.22 -27.36 24.87
CA LEU A 6 18.45 -26.15 24.10
C LEU A 6 19.91 -26.12 23.62
N PRO A 7 20.16 -25.91 22.32
CA PRO A 7 21.51 -25.83 21.82
C PRO A 7 22.20 -24.60 22.42
N ASN A 8 23.20 -24.85 23.26
CA ASN A 8 23.96 -23.80 23.95
C ASN A 8 25.12 -23.27 23.08
N THR A 9 25.25 -23.75 21.85
CA THR A 9 26.40 -23.45 20.99
C THR A 9 25.95 -23.10 19.57
N ILE A 10 26.57 -22.07 19.00
CA ILE A 10 26.27 -21.49 17.67
C ILE A 10 26.40 -22.53 16.54
N SER A 11 27.18 -23.59 16.75
CA SER A 11 27.44 -24.67 15.79
C SER A 11 26.38 -25.78 15.76
N GLN A 12 25.39 -25.77 16.66
CA GLN A 12 24.35 -26.79 16.70
C GLN A 12 23.16 -26.42 15.81
N GLU A 13 22.54 -27.43 15.20
CA GLU A 13 21.24 -27.27 14.56
C GLU A 13 20.21 -26.86 15.63
N PRO A 14 19.30 -25.90 15.35
CA PRO A 14 18.96 -25.32 14.05
C PRO A 14 19.72 -24.02 13.71
N VAL A 15 20.60 -23.52 14.58
CA VAL A 15 21.31 -22.24 14.42
C VAL A 15 22.41 -22.29 13.36
N SER A 16 23.02 -23.46 13.15
CA SER A 16 24.02 -23.71 12.10
C SER A 16 23.57 -23.34 10.68
N VAL A 17 22.25 -23.36 10.42
CA VAL A 17 21.64 -22.98 9.13
C VAL A 17 21.94 -21.52 8.78
N LEU A 18 22.03 -20.64 9.77
CA LEU A 18 22.35 -19.22 9.56
C LEU A 18 23.82 -18.98 9.18
N PHE A 19 24.69 -19.98 9.27
CA PHE A 19 26.11 -19.84 8.93
C PHE A 19 26.51 -20.59 7.67
N ASN A 20 25.62 -21.44 7.13
CA ASN A 20 25.88 -22.27 5.95
C ASN A 20 24.82 -22.04 4.87
N PRO A 21 24.91 -20.93 4.10
CA PRO A 21 23.93 -20.61 3.06
C PRO A 21 23.83 -21.70 1.96
N ASN A 22 24.93 -22.40 1.67
CA ASN A 22 24.94 -23.48 0.68
C ASN A 22 24.18 -24.74 1.16
N ALA A 23 24.06 -24.95 2.47
CA ALA A 23 23.28 -26.04 3.03
C ALA A 23 21.77 -25.75 2.92
N VAL A 24 21.39 -24.47 2.97
CA VAL A 24 19.99 -24.01 2.78
C VAL A 24 19.48 -24.38 1.39
N VAL A 25 20.30 -24.26 0.34
CA VAL A 25 19.87 -24.56 -1.05
C VAL A 25 19.47 -26.03 -1.23
N LYS A 26 20.05 -26.95 -0.45
CA LYS A 26 19.75 -28.38 -0.54
C LYS A 26 18.54 -28.81 0.28
N LYS A 27 18.09 -27.98 1.22
CA LYS A 27 16.96 -28.25 2.10
C LYS A 27 15.76 -27.41 1.64
N ASP A 28 14.54 -27.88 1.87
CA ASP A 28 13.36 -27.09 1.54
C ASP A 28 13.33 -25.80 2.39
N VAL A 29 13.40 -24.65 1.71
CA VAL A 29 13.50 -23.32 2.33
C VAL A 29 12.28 -23.04 3.23
N TRP A 30 11.14 -23.67 2.94
CA TRP A 30 9.89 -23.55 3.68
C TRP A 30 9.92 -24.22 5.07
N GLU A 31 10.74 -25.25 5.26
CA GLU A 31 10.88 -25.92 6.56
C GLU A 31 11.66 -25.08 7.59
N ILE A 32 12.30 -24.00 7.15
CA ILE A 32 13.16 -23.17 7.97
C ILE A 32 12.31 -22.10 8.67
N ASP A 33 12.10 -22.27 9.98
CA ASP A 33 11.54 -21.25 10.86
C ASP A 33 12.63 -20.26 11.28
N LEU A 34 12.80 -19.22 10.45
CA LEU A 34 13.81 -18.18 10.66
C LEU A 34 13.60 -17.41 11.98
N ILE A 35 12.34 -17.19 12.39
CA ILE A 35 12.01 -16.41 13.59
C ILE A 35 12.48 -17.15 14.83
N GLN A 36 12.16 -18.45 14.92
CA GLN A 36 12.61 -19.28 16.03
C GLN A 36 14.14 -19.36 16.11
N ILE A 37 14.80 -19.53 14.97
CA ILE A 37 16.26 -19.64 14.90
C ILE A 37 16.94 -18.32 15.29
N LEU A 38 16.44 -17.17 14.81
CA LEU A 38 16.96 -15.85 15.19
C LEU A 38 16.75 -15.56 16.68
N ASN A 39 15.58 -15.90 17.24
CA ASN A 39 15.32 -15.75 18.67
C ASN A 39 16.24 -16.65 19.52
N LEU A 40 16.58 -17.84 19.04
CA LEU A 40 17.55 -18.71 19.68
C LEU A 40 18.97 -18.10 19.63
N LEU A 41 19.35 -17.56 18.48
CA LEU A 41 20.64 -16.87 18.31
C LEU A 41 20.77 -15.67 19.25
N ILE A 42 19.73 -14.85 19.37
CA ILE A 42 19.72 -13.71 20.30
C ILE A 42 19.93 -14.20 21.74
N ARG A 43 19.20 -15.25 22.17
CA ARG A 43 19.38 -15.83 23.51
C ARG A 43 20.78 -16.38 23.76
N ILE A 44 21.42 -16.97 22.74
CA ILE A 44 22.81 -17.45 22.83
C ILE A 44 23.79 -16.27 22.95
N LEU A 45 23.57 -15.21 22.16
CA LEU A 45 24.40 -13.99 22.19
C LEU A 45 24.25 -13.20 23.49
N GLU A 46 23.07 -13.20 24.11
CA GLU A 46 22.83 -12.56 25.41
C GLU A 46 23.46 -13.32 26.58
N LYS A 47 23.51 -14.66 26.51
CA LYS A 47 24.23 -15.49 27.48
C LYS A 47 25.75 -15.36 27.38
N THR A 48 26.25 -14.93 26.23
CA THR A 48 27.69 -14.79 25.98
C THR A 48 28.12 -13.38 26.40
N GLU A 49 29.11 -13.27 27.28
CA GLU A 49 29.59 -11.99 27.81
C GLU A 49 30.15 -11.06 26.70
N LYS A 50 30.58 -11.63 25.57
CA LYS A 50 31.02 -10.91 24.37
C LYS A 50 30.03 -11.07 23.23
N LYS A 51 29.48 -9.94 22.79
CA LYS A 51 28.60 -9.87 21.61
C LYS A 51 29.44 -9.81 20.34
N ASP A 52 29.64 -10.96 19.71
CA ASP A 52 30.34 -11.02 18.42
C ASP A 52 29.45 -10.50 17.29
N LEU A 53 29.59 -9.21 16.96
CA LEU A 53 28.85 -8.56 15.87
C LEU A 53 29.05 -9.23 14.50
N ARG A 54 30.17 -9.95 14.31
CA ARG A 54 30.43 -10.74 13.10
C ARG A 54 29.40 -11.86 12.91
N VAL A 55 29.00 -12.50 14.01
CA VAL A 55 28.01 -13.58 14.01
C VAL A 55 26.64 -13.01 13.62
N ALA A 56 26.29 -11.84 14.17
CA ALA A 56 25.07 -11.13 13.79
C ALA A 56 25.06 -10.72 12.30
N GLY A 57 26.19 -10.24 11.77
CA GLY A 57 26.32 -9.92 10.35
C GLY A 57 26.15 -11.13 9.43
N MET A 58 26.75 -12.27 9.78
CA MET A 58 26.57 -13.52 9.03
C MET A 58 25.12 -14.00 9.07
N ALA A 59 24.49 -13.96 10.26
CA ALA A 59 23.09 -14.30 10.44
C ALA A 59 22.14 -13.38 9.66
N ALA A 60 22.44 -12.08 9.59
CA ALA A 60 21.64 -11.12 8.81
C ALA A 60 21.75 -11.40 7.30
N LEU A 61 22.95 -11.70 6.79
CA LEU A 61 23.17 -12.03 5.39
C LEU A 61 22.51 -13.36 5.00
N SER A 62 22.65 -14.40 5.81
CA SER A 62 21.99 -15.68 5.54
C SER A 62 20.46 -15.55 5.64
N SER A 63 19.96 -14.75 6.56
CA SER A 63 18.53 -14.45 6.70
C SER A 63 17.95 -13.76 5.46
N SER A 64 18.66 -12.75 4.92
CA SER A 64 18.20 -12.07 3.70
C SER A 64 18.21 -13.00 2.49
N LEU A 65 19.20 -13.90 2.40
CA LEU A 65 19.27 -14.91 1.35
C LEU A 65 18.11 -15.93 1.46
N ILE A 66 17.83 -16.43 2.66
CA ILE A 66 16.69 -17.34 2.92
C ILE A 66 15.38 -16.66 2.51
N TYR A 67 15.18 -15.40 2.89
CA TYR A 67 13.99 -14.65 2.50
C TYR A 67 13.86 -14.47 0.99
N ARG A 68 14.95 -14.14 0.30
CA ARG A 68 14.98 -14.04 -1.16
C ARG A 68 14.54 -15.37 -1.80
N MET A 69 15.08 -16.49 -1.33
CA MET A 69 14.72 -17.82 -1.83
C MET A 69 13.24 -18.16 -1.57
N LYS A 70 12.67 -17.77 -0.41
CA LYS A 70 11.24 -17.93 -0.16
C LYS A 70 10.40 -17.16 -1.17
N VAL A 71 10.72 -15.90 -1.42
CA VAL A 71 10.02 -15.06 -2.39
C VAL A 71 10.14 -15.63 -3.81
N GLU A 72 11.35 -16.01 -4.24
CA GLU A 72 11.58 -16.65 -5.54
C GLU A 72 10.77 -17.94 -5.70
N SER A 73 10.63 -18.74 -4.63
CA SER A 73 9.82 -19.96 -4.68
C SER A 73 8.31 -19.69 -4.85
N ILE A 74 7.79 -18.60 -4.28
CA ILE A 74 6.39 -18.17 -4.49
C ILE A 74 6.17 -17.83 -5.97
N PHE A 75 7.08 -17.08 -6.57
CA PHE A 75 6.99 -16.72 -7.99
C PHE A 75 7.16 -17.95 -8.90
N ALA A 76 8.05 -18.88 -8.56
CA ALA A 76 8.20 -20.13 -9.28
C ALA A 76 6.92 -20.97 -9.24
N LEU A 77 6.26 -21.07 -8.08
CA LEU A 77 4.97 -21.74 -7.92
C LEU A 77 3.87 -21.06 -8.75
N GLN A 78 3.80 -19.72 -8.71
CA GLN A 78 2.85 -18.95 -9.53
C GLN A 78 3.06 -19.21 -11.02
N ARG A 79 4.30 -19.17 -11.50
CA ARG A 79 4.64 -19.45 -12.90
C ARG A 79 4.26 -20.88 -13.29
N ALA A 80 4.59 -21.87 -12.47
CA ALA A 80 4.22 -23.26 -12.72
C ALA A 80 2.69 -23.47 -12.74
N ALA A 81 1.93 -22.74 -11.91
CA ALA A 81 0.47 -22.78 -11.92
C ALA A 81 -0.11 -22.11 -13.18
N MET A 82 0.47 -21.01 -13.65
CA MET A 82 0.07 -20.34 -14.89
C MET A 82 0.37 -21.20 -16.13
N GLU A 83 1.51 -21.90 -16.16
CA GLU A 83 1.89 -22.82 -17.24
C GLU A 83 0.99 -24.06 -17.30
N LYS A 84 0.48 -24.53 -16.16
CA LYS A 84 -0.43 -25.69 -16.07
C LYS A 84 -1.91 -25.35 -16.25
N LYS A 85 -2.30 -24.07 -16.30
CA LYS A 85 -3.70 -23.69 -16.48
C LYS A 85 -4.14 -24.09 -17.90
N PRO A 86 -5.11 -25.01 -18.07
CA PRO A 86 -5.56 -25.41 -19.39
C PRO A 86 -6.14 -24.19 -20.11
N VAL A 87 -5.77 -24.02 -21.39
CA VAL A 87 -6.20 -22.90 -22.27
C VAL A 87 -7.74 -22.88 -22.48
N HIS A 88 -8.47 -23.86 -21.97
CA HIS A 88 -9.89 -24.09 -22.26
C HIS A 88 -10.79 -23.49 -21.18
N GLN A 89 -10.99 -22.18 -21.29
CA GLN A 89 -12.19 -21.38 -20.94
C GLN A 89 -11.75 -19.93 -20.78
N ARG A 90 -11.21 -19.36 -21.85
CA ARG A 90 -11.40 -17.93 -22.08
C ARG A 90 -12.67 -17.87 -22.91
N THR A 91 -13.81 -17.62 -22.27
CA THR A 91 -14.84 -16.86 -23.00
C THR A 91 -14.17 -15.54 -23.36
N ASP A 92 -14.20 -15.18 -24.64
CA ASP A 92 -13.80 -13.84 -25.07
C ASP A 92 -14.73 -12.85 -24.37
N VAL A 93 -14.29 -12.40 -23.19
CA VAL A 93 -14.83 -11.19 -22.57
C VAL A 93 -14.02 -10.08 -23.21
N ASP A 94 -14.69 -9.26 -24.02
CA ASP A 94 -14.14 -7.98 -24.47
C ASP A 94 -13.95 -7.12 -23.22
N ILE A 95 -12.75 -7.20 -22.64
CA ILE A 95 -12.31 -6.32 -21.57
C ILE A 95 -11.61 -5.17 -22.28
N GLU A 96 -12.14 -3.95 -22.13
CA GLU A 96 -11.42 -2.75 -22.55
C GLU A 96 -10.04 -2.76 -21.88
N LEU A 97 -8.99 -2.75 -22.71
CA LEU A 97 -7.61 -2.71 -22.23
C LEU A 97 -7.43 -1.43 -21.42
N ILE A 98 -7.30 -1.55 -20.10
CA ILE A 98 -6.82 -0.44 -19.28
C ILE A 98 -5.39 -0.15 -19.73
N ASP A 99 -5.14 1.07 -20.20
CA ASP A 99 -3.78 1.54 -20.53
C ASP A 99 -2.96 1.56 -19.23
N ILE A 100 -2.24 0.47 -18.98
CA ILE A 100 -1.31 0.40 -17.87
C ILE A 100 -0.17 1.37 -18.21
N PRO A 101 0.18 2.32 -17.32
CA PRO A 101 1.27 3.24 -17.57
C PRO A 101 2.55 2.46 -17.87
N TYR A 102 3.19 2.81 -18.98
CA TYR A 102 4.40 2.16 -19.48
C TYR A 102 5.48 2.18 -18.40
N ARG A 103 5.76 1.02 -17.81
CA ARG A 103 6.89 0.86 -16.89
C ARG A 103 8.15 0.74 -17.74
N HIS A 104 9.08 1.69 -17.59
CA HIS A 104 10.44 1.54 -18.09
C HIS A 104 11.17 0.45 -17.29
N GLU A 105 10.90 -0.81 -17.61
CA GLU A 105 11.82 -1.88 -17.27
C GLU A 105 13.00 -1.79 -18.25
N SER A 106 14.23 -1.86 -17.74
CA SER A 106 15.46 -1.91 -18.55
C SER A 106 15.58 -3.29 -19.23
N THR A 107 14.59 -3.64 -20.05
CA THR A 107 14.46 -4.93 -20.72
C THR A 107 14.94 -4.81 -22.17
N TYR A 108 16.11 -4.20 -22.37
CA TYR A 108 16.86 -4.35 -23.61
C TYR A 108 18.14 -5.12 -23.32
N PRO A 109 18.45 -6.19 -24.07
CA PRO A 109 19.75 -6.84 -23.97
C PRO A 109 20.82 -5.85 -24.46
N VAL A 110 21.55 -5.25 -23.53
CA VAL A 110 22.63 -4.29 -23.82
C VAL A 110 23.89 -5.08 -24.17
N SER A 111 24.55 -4.72 -25.29
CA SER A 111 25.81 -5.34 -25.69
C SER A 111 26.99 -4.77 -24.87
N LEU A 112 28.10 -5.52 -24.79
CA LEU A 112 29.27 -5.09 -24.02
C LEU A 112 29.89 -3.80 -24.59
N ASP A 113 29.86 -3.65 -25.91
CA ASP A 113 30.33 -2.44 -26.59
C ASP A 113 29.46 -1.22 -26.28
N GLU A 114 28.15 -1.43 -26.15
CA GLU A 114 27.20 -0.38 -25.78
C GLU A 114 27.38 0.04 -24.31
N LEU A 115 27.63 -0.91 -23.42
CA LEU A 115 28.02 -0.64 -22.02
C LEU A 115 29.33 0.16 -21.94
N LEU A 116 30.34 -0.22 -22.73
CA LEU A 116 31.61 0.50 -22.79
C LEU A 116 31.44 1.91 -23.37
N GLY A 117 30.60 2.07 -24.38
CA GLY A 117 30.25 3.37 -24.96
C GLY A 117 29.53 4.28 -23.95
N LEU A 118 28.57 3.74 -23.20
CA LEU A 118 27.89 4.47 -22.13
C LEU A 118 28.85 4.87 -21.01
N LEU A 119 29.76 3.98 -20.63
CA LEU A 119 30.77 4.22 -19.61
C LEU A 119 31.77 5.31 -20.06
N GLN A 120 32.22 5.26 -21.31
CA GLN A 120 33.09 6.28 -21.89
C GLN A 120 32.40 7.65 -21.94
N ASN A 121 31.12 7.68 -22.33
CA ASN A 121 30.31 8.91 -22.34
C ASN A 121 30.08 9.45 -20.92
N LEU A 122 29.88 8.58 -19.93
CA LEU A 122 29.79 8.96 -18.52
C LEU A 122 31.10 9.56 -18.02
N ILE A 123 32.24 8.92 -18.26
CA ILE A 123 33.56 9.42 -17.88
C ILE A 123 33.84 10.76 -18.57
N GLY A 124 33.53 10.89 -19.87
CA GLY A 124 33.65 12.15 -20.60
C GLY A 124 32.76 13.26 -20.02
N SER A 125 31.56 12.91 -19.55
CA SER A 125 30.63 13.87 -18.93
C SER A 125 31.04 14.28 -17.51
N ILE A 126 31.68 13.40 -16.74
CA ILE A 126 32.22 13.69 -15.40
C ILE A 126 33.51 14.53 -15.53
N ALA A 127 34.35 14.23 -16.52
CA ALA A 127 35.58 14.97 -16.78
C ALA A 127 35.33 16.39 -17.32
N ASN A 128 34.23 16.63 -18.03
CA ASN A 128 33.83 17.94 -18.54
C ASN A 128 32.39 18.32 -18.12
N PRO A 129 32.16 18.71 -16.85
CA PRO A 129 30.84 19.00 -16.31
C PRO A 129 30.19 20.28 -16.88
N GLN A 130 30.96 21.12 -17.59
CA GLN A 130 30.47 22.40 -18.11
C GLN A 130 29.47 22.26 -19.28
N SER A 131 29.47 21.15 -20.02
CA SER A 131 28.57 20.97 -21.17
C SER A 131 27.11 20.69 -20.79
N ARG A 132 26.84 20.30 -19.53
CA ARG A 132 25.48 20.00 -19.04
C ARG A 132 24.75 21.17 -18.37
N ARG A 133 25.40 22.33 -18.17
CA ARG A 133 24.71 23.50 -17.58
C ARG A 133 23.63 24.10 -18.49
N ASN A 134 23.71 23.88 -19.80
CA ASN A 134 22.76 24.47 -20.77
C ASN A 134 21.59 23.56 -21.16
N LYS A 135 21.43 22.39 -20.51
CA LYS A 135 20.30 21.49 -20.78
C LYS A 135 19.71 20.98 -19.47
N GLN A 136 19.38 21.90 -18.57
CA GLN A 136 18.34 21.63 -17.58
C GLN A 136 17.05 21.41 -18.36
N LEU A 137 16.61 20.16 -18.44
CA LEU A 137 15.23 19.84 -18.73
C LEU A 137 14.42 20.56 -17.64
N SER A 138 13.70 21.62 -18.03
CA SER A 138 12.70 22.26 -17.19
C SER A 138 11.55 21.27 -17.02
N ILE A 139 11.71 20.35 -16.08
CA ILE A 139 10.57 19.69 -15.47
C ILE A 139 9.95 20.81 -14.64
N GLU A 140 8.92 21.47 -15.17
CA GLU A 140 8.07 22.30 -14.32
C GLU A 140 7.63 21.39 -13.15
N PRO A 141 7.93 21.76 -11.90
CA PRO A 141 7.35 21.07 -10.76
C PRO A 141 5.84 21.07 -10.99
N ILE A 142 5.20 19.89 -10.91
CA ILE A 142 3.74 19.85 -10.81
C ILE A 142 3.43 20.61 -9.53
N GLU A 143 2.98 21.85 -9.65
CA GLU A 143 2.56 22.63 -8.50
C GLU A 143 1.45 21.82 -7.82
N PRO A 144 1.62 21.44 -6.54
CA PRO A 144 0.58 20.72 -5.84
C PRO A 144 -0.69 21.59 -5.91
N PRO A 145 -1.83 21.02 -6.31
CA PRO A 145 -3.07 21.78 -6.41
C PRO A 145 -3.32 22.49 -5.07
N ASP A 146 -3.69 23.77 -5.12
CA ASP A 146 -4.00 24.52 -3.91
C ASP A 146 -5.28 23.95 -3.28
N PHE A 147 -5.11 23.08 -2.29
CA PHE A 147 -6.21 22.42 -1.60
C PHE A 147 -7.19 23.41 -0.94
N GLN A 148 -6.79 24.65 -0.68
CA GLN A 148 -7.69 25.67 -0.15
C GLN A 148 -8.74 26.11 -1.18
N GLU A 149 -8.40 26.17 -2.47
CA GLU A 149 -9.36 26.48 -3.54
C GLU A 149 -10.43 25.37 -3.67
N TYR A 150 -10.00 24.12 -3.56
CA TYR A 150 -10.91 22.97 -3.58
C TYR A 150 -11.81 22.90 -2.33
N PHE A 151 -11.30 23.33 -1.17
CA PHE A 151 -12.09 23.33 0.05
C PHE A 151 -13.19 24.40 0.02
N ILE A 152 -12.85 25.62 -0.43
CA ILE A 152 -13.80 26.73 -0.56
C ILE A 152 -14.91 26.41 -1.58
N SER A 153 -14.54 25.80 -2.71
CA SER A 153 -15.52 25.40 -3.72
C SER A 153 -16.46 24.29 -3.20
N LEU A 154 -15.94 23.32 -2.45
CA LEU A 154 -16.72 22.25 -1.85
C LEU A 154 -17.67 22.78 -0.76
N GLU A 155 -17.21 23.67 0.13
CA GLU A 155 -18.05 24.28 1.18
C GLU A 155 -19.19 25.12 0.57
N SER A 156 -18.90 25.90 -0.48
CA SER A 156 -19.93 26.64 -1.21
C SER A 156 -20.97 25.74 -1.88
N ILE A 157 -20.55 24.59 -2.41
CA ILE A 157 -21.44 23.61 -3.01
C ILE A 157 -22.30 22.97 -1.93
N ILE A 158 -21.70 22.53 -0.82
CA ILE A 158 -22.41 21.87 0.29
C ILE A 158 -23.45 22.80 0.92
N GLY A 159 -23.12 24.07 1.17
CA GLY A 159 -24.06 25.04 1.75
C GLY A 159 -25.37 25.18 0.97
N LYS A 160 -25.34 25.05 -0.36
CA LYS A 160 -26.57 25.07 -1.19
C LYS A 160 -27.49 23.88 -0.92
N TYR A 161 -26.91 22.70 -0.72
CA TYR A 161 -27.68 21.50 -0.41
C TYR A 161 -28.15 21.50 1.04
N GLU A 162 -27.39 22.08 1.96
CA GLU A 162 -27.83 22.28 3.34
C GLU A 162 -29.10 23.12 3.40
N ASP A 163 -29.14 24.24 2.67
CA ASP A 163 -30.33 25.11 2.58
C ASP A 163 -31.53 24.36 1.96
N LEU A 164 -31.29 23.53 0.94
CA LEU A 164 -32.32 22.71 0.30
C LEU A 164 -32.92 21.72 1.29
N ILE A 165 -32.07 21.00 2.04
CA ILE A 165 -32.47 20.03 3.06
C ILE A 165 -33.26 20.72 4.16
N MET A 166 -32.76 21.85 4.68
CA MET A 166 -33.46 22.62 5.72
C MET A 166 -34.82 23.09 5.24
N ARG A 167 -34.97 23.53 3.98
CA ARG A 167 -36.26 23.92 3.42
C ARG A 167 -37.23 22.74 3.27
N LYS A 168 -36.76 21.58 2.82
CA LYS A 168 -37.60 20.37 2.69
C LYS A 168 -38.07 19.86 4.06
N ILE A 169 -37.19 19.87 5.06
CA ILE A 169 -37.51 19.36 6.40
C ILE A 169 -38.27 20.40 7.26
N ALA A 170 -38.09 21.70 7.04
CA ALA A 170 -38.80 22.75 7.78
C ALA A 170 -40.33 22.63 7.72
N THR A 171 -40.88 22.02 6.67
CA THR A 171 -42.33 21.89 6.47
C THR A 171 -42.94 20.74 7.27
N ALA A 172 -42.20 19.64 7.45
CA ALA A 172 -42.68 18.41 8.09
C ALA A 172 -42.05 18.14 9.47
N GLY A 173 -40.95 18.82 9.81
CA GLY A 173 -40.17 18.61 11.05
C GLY A 173 -39.27 17.37 11.01
N PHE A 174 -39.52 16.45 10.08
CA PHE A 174 -38.70 15.30 9.77
C PHE A 174 -38.82 14.98 8.26
N GLY A 175 -37.81 14.32 7.70
CA GLY A 175 -37.81 13.86 6.31
C GLY A 175 -37.00 12.58 6.15
N LEU A 176 -37.43 11.71 5.25
CA LEU A 176 -36.67 10.53 4.86
C LEU A 176 -35.66 10.92 3.78
N LEU A 177 -34.48 10.32 3.81
CA LEU A 177 -33.41 10.61 2.86
C LEU A 177 -33.82 10.21 1.44
N GLN A 178 -34.50 9.08 1.27
CA GLN A 178 -35.03 8.66 -0.04
C GLN A 178 -36.01 9.69 -0.63
N ASP A 179 -36.89 10.26 0.17
CA ASP A 179 -37.86 11.29 -0.29
C ASP A 179 -37.16 12.61 -0.69
N ILE A 180 -36.06 12.95 -0.02
CA ILE A 180 -35.29 14.15 -0.33
C ILE A 180 -34.51 13.98 -1.64
N ILE A 181 -34.01 12.77 -1.88
CA ILE A 181 -33.15 12.42 -3.01
C ILE A 181 -33.93 11.97 -4.26
N ALA A 182 -35.20 11.56 -4.12
CA ALA A 182 -36.01 11.02 -5.23
C ALA A 182 -36.11 11.94 -6.47
N GLU A 183 -35.91 13.25 -6.30
CA GLU A 183 -35.96 14.25 -7.38
C GLU A 183 -34.58 14.67 -7.91
N LEU A 184 -33.49 14.13 -7.36
CA LEU A 184 -32.11 14.54 -7.64
C LEU A 184 -31.34 13.50 -8.47
N ASP A 185 -30.37 13.98 -9.25
CA ASP A 185 -29.42 13.12 -9.95
C ASP A 185 -28.45 12.43 -8.98
N THR A 186 -27.81 11.34 -9.40
CA THR A 186 -26.86 10.53 -8.62
C THR A 186 -25.76 11.35 -7.96
N ILE A 187 -25.22 12.36 -8.65
CA ILE A 187 -24.16 13.22 -8.12
C ILE A 187 -24.74 14.16 -7.05
N ASP A 188 -25.95 14.69 -7.27
CA ASP A 188 -26.63 15.57 -6.33
C ASP A 188 -27.12 14.81 -5.09
N SER A 189 -27.52 13.55 -5.26
CA SER A 189 -27.79 12.60 -4.17
C SER A 189 -26.60 12.46 -3.23
N ILE A 190 -25.40 12.25 -3.79
CA ILE A 190 -24.16 12.11 -3.01
C ILE A 190 -23.83 13.44 -2.30
N ARG A 191 -24.00 14.58 -2.97
CA ARG A 191 -23.80 15.90 -2.37
C ARG A 191 -24.79 16.17 -1.23
N CYS A 192 -26.05 15.78 -1.39
CA CYS A 192 -27.06 15.83 -0.33
C CYS A 192 -26.67 14.95 0.86
N PHE A 193 -26.18 13.74 0.62
CA PHE A 193 -25.70 12.88 1.70
C PHE A 193 -24.57 13.52 2.51
N PHE A 194 -23.57 14.12 1.83
CA PHE A 194 -22.52 14.85 2.52
C PHE A 194 -23.06 16.04 3.31
N ALA A 195 -23.96 16.84 2.73
CA ALA A 195 -24.59 17.97 3.43
C ALA A 195 -25.33 17.53 4.71
N ILE A 196 -25.99 16.38 4.70
CA ILE A 196 -26.66 15.81 5.89
C ILE A 196 -25.65 15.47 6.98
N LEU A 197 -24.50 14.87 6.63
CA LEU A 197 -23.43 14.57 7.58
C LEU A 197 -22.82 15.85 8.18
N PHE A 198 -22.65 16.90 7.37
CA PHE A 198 -22.18 18.20 7.86
C PHE A 198 -23.21 18.86 8.79
N LEU A 199 -24.50 18.83 8.45
CA LEU A 199 -25.57 19.36 9.30
C LEU A 199 -25.70 18.62 10.63
N ALA A 200 -25.47 17.30 10.64
CA ALA A 200 -25.45 16.51 11.87
C ALA A 200 -24.20 16.77 12.72
N ARG A 201 -23.04 16.97 12.09
CA ARG A 201 -21.82 17.42 12.78
C ARG A 201 -22.04 18.77 13.46
N ASP A 202 -22.78 19.67 12.83
CA ASP A 202 -23.12 21.01 13.34
C ASP A 202 -24.28 21.00 14.36
N GLU A 203 -24.79 19.83 14.76
CA GLU A 203 -25.92 19.66 15.70
C GLU A 203 -27.23 20.38 15.28
N LYS A 204 -27.40 20.68 13.99
CA LYS A 204 -28.65 21.28 13.46
C LYS A 204 -29.73 20.23 13.23
N ILE A 205 -29.30 18.99 13.00
CA ILE A 205 -30.13 17.88 12.55
C ILE A 205 -29.71 16.60 13.27
N ASP A 206 -30.68 15.75 13.61
CA ASP A 206 -30.47 14.41 14.12
C ASP A 206 -30.77 13.36 13.05
N ILE A 207 -30.01 12.28 13.07
CA ILE A 207 -30.04 11.21 12.07
C ILE A 207 -30.37 9.88 12.76
N GLU A 208 -31.48 9.29 12.40
CA GLU A 208 -31.91 7.97 12.86
C GLU A 208 -31.99 7.00 11.67
N GLN A 209 -31.38 5.82 11.79
CA GLN A 209 -31.60 4.77 10.79
C GLN A 209 -32.92 4.07 11.07
N VAL A 210 -33.82 4.05 10.09
CA VAL A 210 -35.12 3.35 10.15
C VAL A 210 -35.15 2.36 8.99
N ASP A 211 -35.05 1.08 9.33
CA ASP A 211 -34.95 -0.04 8.36
C ASP A 211 -33.77 0.15 7.38
N GLU A 212 -34.07 0.30 6.09
CA GLU A 212 -33.10 0.53 5.01
C GLU A 212 -32.96 2.01 4.62
N ASP A 213 -33.59 2.93 5.36
CA ASP A 213 -33.57 4.36 5.08
C ASP A 213 -33.07 5.19 6.28
N ILE A 214 -32.72 6.45 6.00
CA ILE A 214 -32.19 7.40 6.95
C ILE A 214 -33.26 8.46 7.20
N LYS A 215 -33.79 8.49 8.42
CA LYS A 215 -34.71 9.52 8.88
C LYS A 215 -33.91 10.68 9.45
N ILE A 216 -34.27 11.87 8.98
CA ILE A 216 -33.62 13.12 9.30
C ILE A 216 -34.61 13.98 10.08
N SER A 217 -34.27 14.43 11.28
CA SER A 217 -35.14 15.25 12.11
C SER A 217 -34.45 16.53 12.56
N VAL A 218 -35.16 17.65 12.58
CA VAL A 218 -34.57 18.91 13.06
C VAL A 218 -34.49 18.85 14.58
N ILE A 219 -33.29 19.09 15.12
CA ILE A 219 -33.10 19.23 16.56
C ILE A 219 -33.77 20.54 16.95
N LYS A 220 -34.99 20.46 17.50
CA LYS A 220 -35.56 21.61 18.22
C LYS A 220 -34.70 21.81 19.44
N GLN A 221 -33.95 22.92 19.47
CA GLN A 221 -33.37 23.40 20.71
C GLN A 221 -34.52 23.53 21.72
N GLU A 222 -34.55 22.64 22.71
CA GLU A 222 -35.30 22.89 23.92
C GLU A 222 -34.77 24.21 24.48
N SER A 223 -35.60 25.24 24.45
CA SER A 223 -35.37 26.47 25.18
C SER A 223 -35.36 26.13 26.67
N THR A 224 -34.20 25.72 27.18
CA THR A 224 -33.93 25.72 28.61
C THR A 224 -33.73 27.16 29.07
N LYS A 225 -34.87 27.74 29.46
CA LYS A 225 -35.10 28.66 30.58
C LYS A 225 -34.33 29.98 30.66
#